data_AF-A0A954FSK7-F1
#
_entry.id   AF-A0A954FSK7-F1
#
_cell.length_a   1.000
_cell.length_b   1.000
_cell.length_c   1.000
_cell.angle_alpha   90.00
_cell.angle_beta   90.00
_cell.angle_gamma   90.00
#
_symmetry.space_group_name_H-M   'P 1'
#
loop_
_entity.id
_entity.type
_entity.pdbx_description
1 polymer ?
#
loop_
_entity_poly.entity_id
_entity_poly.type
_entity_poly.pdbx_seq_one_letter_code
_entity_poly.pdbx_strand_id
1 'polypeptide(L)'
;LAGMGIARVIPSLIDDGPPNLWMSAAFGPILCGLLIMVWWLALSRATWKEKFAGIVGVVGIAAITLLAIDKSMRGPAVMVLTIPMGTAAFGIAAILFGRILSFRRTLLAILFAGMGFGFSALLKSDGMWGNFAVDLDWRWTHSPEDQILARQNQPPAANRVVFDRSDIEQWLMNPEWPGFRGADRASRQRGPVLAADWAANPPELIWKIGVGPGWSSFVVAGKLLFTQEQRGSMESVVCYAADSGREIWTQQIE
;
A
#
# COMPACT_ATOMS: atom_id res chain seq x y z
N LEU A 1 1.49 23.00 -8.85
CA LEU A 1 1.56 21.95 -9.90
C LEU A 1 2.97 21.38 -10.03
N ALA A 2 3.98 22.13 -10.48
CA ALA A 2 5.37 21.62 -10.56
C ALA A 2 5.88 21.07 -9.22
N GLY A 3 5.63 21.77 -8.11
CA GLY A 3 5.96 21.30 -6.77
C GLY A 3 5.33 19.96 -6.38
N MET A 4 4.12 19.63 -6.88
CA MET A 4 3.51 18.30 -6.64
C MET A 4 4.27 17.21 -7.37
N GLY A 5 4.64 17.44 -8.63
CA GLY A 5 5.42 16.48 -9.42
C GLY A 5 6.81 16.25 -8.82
N ILE A 6 7.49 17.33 -8.43
CA ILE A 6 8.80 17.28 -7.77
C ILE A 6 8.73 16.48 -6.47
N ALA A 7 7.78 16.81 -5.58
CA ALA A 7 7.62 16.13 -4.30
C ALA A 7 7.31 14.63 -4.48
N ARG A 8 6.61 14.26 -5.56
CA ARG A 8 6.25 12.86 -5.82
C ARG A 8 7.38 12.05 -6.45
N VAL A 9 8.13 12.63 -7.39
CA VAL A 9 9.10 11.89 -8.22
C VAL A 9 10.49 11.85 -7.61
N ILE A 10 10.98 12.93 -7.00
CA ILE A 10 12.36 12.98 -6.50
C ILE A 10 12.62 11.91 -5.42
N PRO A 11 11.74 11.73 -4.42
CA PRO A 11 11.95 10.69 -3.41
C PRO A 11 12.10 9.29 -3.99
N SER A 12 11.33 8.93 -5.03
CA SER A 12 11.42 7.61 -5.65
C SER A 12 12.70 7.35 -6.45
N LEU A 13 13.53 8.36 -6.68
CA LEU A 13 14.82 8.21 -7.37
C LEU A 13 15.99 7.98 -6.41
N ILE A 14 15.75 8.04 -5.09
CA ILE A 14 16.78 7.92 -4.08
C ILE A 14 16.51 6.66 -3.25
N ASP A 15 17.32 5.63 -3.48
CA ASP A 15 17.30 4.42 -2.65
C ASP A 15 17.82 4.73 -1.25
N ASP A 16 17.21 4.10 -0.23
CA ASP A 16 17.57 4.26 1.19
C ASP A 16 17.60 5.70 1.71
N GLY A 17 16.79 6.58 1.11
CA GLY A 17 16.65 7.97 1.55
C GLY A 17 16.13 8.10 2.99
N PRO A 18 16.46 9.20 3.69
CA PRO A 18 16.03 9.41 5.06
C PRO A 18 14.50 9.55 5.17
N PRO A 19 13.88 9.21 6.32
CA PRO A 19 12.42 9.18 6.46
C PRO A 19 11.69 10.48 6.09
N ASN A 20 12.31 11.64 6.30
CA ASN A 20 11.77 12.94 5.93
C ASN A 20 11.59 13.11 4.41
N LEU A 21 12.43 12.47 3.59
CA LEU A 21 12.31 12.48 2.13
C LEU A 21 11.01 11.78 1.70
N TRP A 22 10.74 10.59 2.25
CA TRP A 22 9.50 9.84 1.99
C TRP A 22 8.27 10.58 2.51
N MET A 23 8.38 11.20 3.68
CA MET A 23 7.32 12.03 4.24
C MET A 23 7.00 13.23 3.33
N SER A 24 8.00 13.81 2.65
CA SER A 24 7.77 14.88 1.68
C SER A 24 6.96 14.43 0.46
N ALA A 25 7.12 13.18 0.01
CA ALA A 25 6.30 12.61 -1.07
C ALA A 25 4.82 12.43 -0.66
N ALA A 26 4.57 12.14 0.62
CA ALA A 26 3.23 11.99 1.15
C ALA A 26 2.52 13.35 1.35
N PHE A 27 3.17 14.28 2.05
CA PHE A 27 2.54 15.53 2.49
C PHE A 27 2.76 16.71 1.53
N GLY A 28 3.84 16.73 0.76
CA GLY A 28 4.17 17.80 -0.17
C GLY A 28 3.07 18.08 -1.21
N PRO A 29 2.52 17.06 -1.88
CA PRO A 29 1.41 17.25 -2.81
C PRO A 29 0.14 17.80 -2.16
N ILE A 30 -0.17 17.41 -0.93
CA ILE A 30 -1.32 17.94 -0.16
C ILE A 30 -1.12 19.44 0.11
N LEU A 31 0.06 19.83 0.61
CA LEU A 31 0.39 21.23 0.86
C LEU A 31 0.27 22.06 -0.42
N CYS A 32 0.77 21.53 -1.55
CA CYS A 32 0.59 22.17 -2.84
C CYS A 32 -0.90 22.29 -3.23
N GLY A 33 -1.72 21.28 -2.92
CA GLY A 33 -3.16 21.30 -3.19
C GLY A 33 -3.87 22.41 -2.40
N LEU A 34 -3.51 22.56 -1.12
CA LEU A 34 -3.99 23.66 -0.27
C LEU A 34 -3.56 25.02 -0.83
N LEU A 35 -2.32 25.15 -1.28
CA LEU A 35 -1.83 26.39 -1.91
C LEU A 35 -2.59 26.73 -3.20
N ILE A 36 -3.02 25.73 -3.98
CA ILE A 36 -3.90 25.95 -5.15
C ILE A 36 -5.25 26.52 -4.69
N MET A 37 -5.83 26.00 -3.60
CA MET A 37 -7.10 26.52 -3.06
C MET A 37 -6.94 27.95 -2.52
N VAL A 38 -5.85 28.23 -1.81
CA VAL A 38 -5.54 29.58 -1.32
C VAL A 38 -5.36 30.55 -2.49
N TRP A 39 -4.61 30.15 -3.53
CA TRP A 39 -4.45 30.94 -4.74
C TRP A 39 -5.80 31.22 -5.41
N TRP A 40 -6.67 30.21 -5.54
CA TRP A 40 -8.00 30.38 -6.10
C TRP A 40 -8.83 31.42 -5.33
N LEU A 41 -8.82 31.37 -4.00
CA LEU A 41 -9.59 32.28 -3.16
C LEU A 41 -9.02 33.69 -3.09
N ALA A 42 -7.70 33.83 -2.93
CA ALA A 42 -7.08 35.12 -2.64
C ALA A 42 -6.56 35.83 -3.90
N LEU A 43 -5.94 35.10 -4.82
CA LEU A 43 -5.10 35.68 -5.88
C LEU A 43 -5.67 35.51 -7.29
N SER A 44 -6.67 34.65 -7.48
CA SER A 44 -7.28 34.47 -8.79
C SER A 44 -8.12 35.70 -9.18
N ARG A 45 -8.20 35.95 -10.50
CA ARG A 45 -9.08 36.96 -11.11
C ARG A 45 -10.56 36.54 -11.10
N ALA A 46 -10.92 35.49 -10.35
CA ALA A 46 -12.29 35.01 -10.26
C ALA A 46 -13.16 35.98 -9.45
N THR A 47 -14.42 36.08 -9.83
CA THR A 47 -15.41 36.83 -9.05
C THR A 47 -15.71 36.12 -7.72
N TRP A 48 -16.27 36.83 -6.74
CA TRP A 48 -16.61 36.22 -5.44
C TRP A 48 -17.55 35.01 -5.57
N LYS A 49 -18.51 35.07 -6.50
CA LYS A 49 -19.44 33.97 -6.79
C LYS A 49 -18.70 32.74 -7.33
N GLU A 50 -17.75 32.94 -8.24
CA GLU A 50 -16.92 31.87 -8.78
C GLU A 50 -16.02 31.26 -7.70
N LYS A 51 -15.42 32.10 -6.84
CA LYS A 51 -14.57 31.65 -5.73
C LYS A 51 -15.34 30.71 -4.80
N PHE A 52 -16.52 31.14 -4.36
CA PHE A 52 -17.40 30.35 -3.51
C PHE A 52 -17.85 29.05 -4.19
N ALA A 53 -18.37 29.14 -5.43
CA ALA A 53 -18.80 27.96 -6.18
C ALA A 53 -17.67 26.96 -6.42
N GLY A 54 -16.46 27.44 -6.71
CA GLY A 54 -15.28 26.61 -6.92
C GLY A 54 -14.91 25.80 -5.67
N ILE A 55 -14.84 26.45 -4.50
CA ILE A 55 -14.53 25.75 -3.25
C ILE A 55 -15.64 24.78 -2.85
N VAL A 56 -16.90 25.22 -2.85
CA VAL A 56 -18.02 24.34 -2.49
C VAL A 56 -18.11 23.16 -3.46
N GLY A 57 -17.87 23.38 -4.74
CA GLY A 57 -17.85 22.32 -5.75
C GLY A 57 -16.71 21.32 -5.52
N VAL A 58 -15.48 21.79 -5.30
CA VAL A 58 -14.32 20.92 -5.03
C VAL A 58 -14.52 20.12 -3.74
N VAL A 59 -14.96 20.76 -2.65
CA VAL A 59 -15.22 20.10 -1.36
C VAL A 59 -16.38 19.11 -1.48
N GLY A 60 -17.47 19.48 -2.17
CA GLY A 60 -18.61 18.61 -2.40
C GLY A 60 -18.25 17.37 -3.21
N ILE A 61 -17.50 17.54 -4.31
CA ILE A 61 -17.00 16.41 -5.11
C ILE A 61 -16.07 15.53 -4.28
N ALA A 62 -15.11 16.12 -3.55
CA ALA A 62 -14.22 15.36 -2.70
C ALA A 62 -15.00 14.53 -1.68
N ALA A 63 -16.01 15.12 -1.02
CA ALA A 63 -16.87 14.40 -0.08
C ALA A 63 -17.64 13.25 -0.74
N ILE A 64 -18.24 13.48 -1.92
CA ILE A 64 -18.92 12.43 -2.70
C ILE A 64 -17.95 11.31 -3.06
N THR A 65 -16.75 11.65 -3.53
CA THR A 65 -15.71 10.67 -3.84
C THR A 65 -15.31 9.85 -2.62
N LEU A 66 -15.09 10.47 -1.45
CA LEU A 66 -14.73 9.75 -0.23
C LEU A 66 -15.82 8.76 0.24
N LEU A 67 -17.08 9.02 -0.09
CA LEU A 67 -18.19 8.09 0.15
C LEU A 67 -18.23 6.96 -0.88
N ALA A 68 -17.82 7.22 -2.13
CA ALA A 68 -17.90 6.28 -3.25
C ALA A 68 -16.68 5.36 -3.43
N ILE A 69 -15.50 5.80 -2.99
CA ILE A 69 -14.25 5.02 -3.09
C ILE A 69 -14.35 3.71 -2.32
N ASP A 70 -13.53 2.75 -2.73
CA ASP A 70 -13.38 1.51 -1.98
C ASP A 70 -12.88 1.77 -0.55
N LYS A 71 -13.29 0.92 0.41
CA LYS A 71 -12.88 1.07 1.81
C LYS A 71 -11.37 0.96 1.96
N SER A 72 -10.69 0.14 1.15
CA SER A 72 -9.23 -0.03 1.22
C SER A 72 -8.45 1.21 0.79
N MET A 73 -9.08 2.11 0.02
CA MET A 73 -8.49 3.39 -0.37
C MET A 73 -8.50 4.42 0.76
N ARG A 74 -9.27 4.20 1.83
CA ARG A 74 -9.40 5.18 2.92
C ARG A 74 -8.10 5.25 3.72
N GLY A 75 -7.71 6.46 4.12
CA GLY A 75 -6.47 6.71 4.84
C GLY A 75 -5.34 7.11 3.88
N PRO A 76 -4.21 6.37 3.83
CA PRO A 76 -3.05 6.78 3.05
C PRO A 76 -3.34 7.06 1.57
N ALA A 77 -4.06 6.18 0.85
CA ALA A 77 -4.28 6.37 -0.58
C ALA A 77 -5.04 7.67 -0.90
N VAL A 78 -6.03 8.05 -0.07
CA VAL A 78 -6.70 9.35 -0.19
C VAL A 78 -5.72 10.52 -0.05
N MET A 79 -4.81 10.44 0.91
CA MET A 79 -3.81 11.48 1.18
C MET A 79 -2.78 11.59 0.05
N VAL A 80 -2.21 10.47 -0.40
CA VAL A 80 -1.09 10.49 -1.36
C VAL A 80 -1.56 10.58 -2.81
N LEU A 81 -2.79 10.16 -3.13
CA LEU A 81 -3.32 10.10 -4.49
C LEU A 81 -4.55 11.00 -4.69
N THR A 82 -5.65 10.71 -3.99
CA THR A 82 -6.97 11.29 -4.30
C THR A 82 -7.02 12.80 -4.14
N ILE A 83 -6.55 13.33 -3.00
CA ILE A 83 -6.54 14.78 -2.74
C ILE A 83 -5.62 15.53 -3.72
N PRO A 84 -4.36 15.11 -3.91
CA PRO A 84 -3.47 15.73 -4.88
C PRO A 84 -4.03 15.69 -6.31
N MET A 85 -4.60 14.58 -6.76
CA MET A 85 -5.12 14.47 -8.14
C MET A 85 -6.33 15.37 -8.38
N GLY A 86 -7.29 15.42 -7.47
CA GLY A 86 -8.45 16.30 -7.59
C GLY A 86 -8.07 17.78 -7.56
N THR A 87 -7.22 18.19 -6.61
CA THR A 87 -6.78 19.59 -6.49
C THR A 87 -5.83 20.02 -7.61
N ALA A 88 -4.98 19.12 -8.11
CA ALA A 88 -4.15 19.37 -9.28
C ALA A 88 -5.01 19.54 -10.54
N ALA A 89 -5.97 18.65 -10.79
CA ALA A 89 -6.85 18.73 -11.95
C ALA A 89 -7.67 20.03 -11.95
N PHE A 90 -8.18 20.45 -10.78
CA PHE A 90 -8.80 21.76 -10.61
C PHE A 90 -7.86 22.90 -11.00
N GLY A 91 -6.64 22.92 -10.44
CA GLY A 91 -5.65 23.96 -10.71
C GLY A 91 -5.23 24.02 -12.18
N ILE A 92 -5.01 22.86 -12.80
CA ILE A 92 -4.68 22.73 -14.23
C ILE A 92 -5.81 23.35 -15.07
N ALA A 93 -7.06 22.97 -14.84
CA ALA A 93 -8.19 23.50 -15.59
C ALA A 93 -8.39 25.00 -15.36
N ALA A 94 -8.23 25.49 -14.12
CA ALA A 94 -8.32 26.91 -13.81
C ALA A 94 -7.27 27.75 -14.56
N ILE A 95 -6.08 27.20 -14.77
CA ILE A 95 -5.01 27.84 -15.55
C ILE A 95 -5.28 27.74 -17.06
N LEU A 96 -5.56 26.53 -17.58
CA LEU A 96 -5.80 26.28 -19.00
C LEU A 96 -6.97 27.12 -19.53
N PHE A 97 -8.05 27.22 -18.76
CA PHE A 97 -9.25 27.99 -19.12
C PHE A 97 -9.23 29.41 -18.54
N GLY A 98 -8.08 29.91 -18.07
CA GLY A 98 -7.96 31.22 -17.43
C GLY A 98 -8.36 32.40 -18.31
N ARG A 99 -8.33 32.24 -19.64
CA ARG A 99 -8.79 33.25 -20.61
C ARG A 99 -10.32 33.36 -20.69
N ILE A 100 -11.06 32.37 -20.20
CA ILE A 100 -12.52 32.39 -20.12
C ILE A 100 -12.90 33.17 -18.85
N LEU A 101 -13.31 34.43 -19.00
CA LEU A 101 -13.68 35.32 -17.90
C LEU A 101 -15.17 35.18 -17.49
N SER A 102 -15.72 33.96 -17.59
CA SER A 102 -17.10 33.66 -17.24
C SER A 102 -17.18 32.45 -16.31
N PHE A 103 -18.34 32.29 -15.69
CA PHE A 103 -18.63 31.18 -14.77
C PHE A 103 -18.38 29.78 -15.39
N ARG A 104 -18.38 29.67 -16.73
CA ARG A 104 -18.00 28.45 -17.45
C ARG A 104 -16.61 27.95 -17.07
N ARG A 105 -15.64 28.84 -16.81
CA ARG A 105 -14.30 28.44 -16.34
C ARG A 105 -14.37 27.66 -15.04
N THR A 106 -15.15 28.16 -14.08
CA THR A 106 -15.32 27.51 -12.77
C THR A 106 -16.01 26.17 -12.91
N LEU A 107 -17.04 26.07 -13.77
CA LEU A 107 -17.69 24.79 -14.07
C LEU A 107 -16.72 23.77 -14.67
N LEU A 108 -15.88 24.19 -15.63
CA LEU A 108 -14.84 23.32 -16.21
C LEU A 108 -13.80 22.90 -15.16
N ALA A 109 -13.37 23.81 -14.29
CA ALA A 109 -12.43 23.48 -13.22
C ALA A 109 -13.01 22.48 -12.22
N ILE A 110 -14.28 22.64 -11.82
CA ILE A 110 -15.00 21.69 -10.98
C ILE A 110 -15.15 20.34 -11.68
N LEU A 111 -15.45 20.32 -12.98
CA LEU A 111 -15.58 19.09 -13.76
C LEU A 111 -14.25 18.32 -13.84
N PHE A 112 -13.13 19.03 -14.06
CA PHE A 112 -11.80 18.43 -14.04
C PHE A 112 -11.41 17.93 -12.65
N ALA A 113 -11.75 18.66 -11.59
CA ALA A 113 -11.62 18.16 -10.23
C ALA A 113 -12.43 16.86 -10.04
N GLY A 114 -13.65 16.81 -10.56
CA GLY A 114 -14.51 15.63 -10.62
C GLY A 114 -13.83 14.43 -11.26
N MET A 115 -13.16 14.61 -12.40
CA MET A 115 -12.38 13.54 -13.03
C MET A 115 -11.16 13.14 -12.18
N GLY A 116 -10.43 14.11 -11.63
CA GLY A 116 -9.25 13.84 -10.80
C GLY A 116 -9.56 13.09 -9.50
N PHE A 117 -10.63 13.49 -8.81
CA PHE A 117 -11.14 12.77 -7.63
C PHE A 117 -11.80 11.45 -8.02
N GLY A 118 -12.68 11.48 -9.01
CA GLY A 118 -13.47 10.34 -9.46
C GLY A 118 -12.63 9.16 -9.96
N PHE A 119 -11.44 9.42 -10.51
CA PHE A 119 -10.49 8.37 -10.90
C PHE A 119 -10.17 7.41 -9.74
N SER A 120 -10.05 7.91 -8.50
CA SER A 120 -9.78 7.06 -7.33
C SER A 120 -10.93 6.10 -7.01
N ALA A 121 -12.17 6.35 -7.47
CA ALA A 121 -13.30 5.45 -7.23
C ALA A 121 -13.25 4.17 -8.08
N LEU A 122 -12.40 4.15 -9.11
CA LEU A 122 -12.15 3.00 -9.98
C LEU A 122 -11.05 2.08 -9.44
N LEU A 123 -10.35 2.52 -8.38
CA LEU A 123 -9.20 1.83 -7.80
C LEU A 123 -9.55 1.21 -6.45
N LYS A 124 -8.80 0.18 -6.10
CA LYS A 124 -8.66 -0.35 -4.74
C LYS A 124 -7.17 -0.36 -4.38
N SER A 125 -6.88 -0.40 -3.08
CA SER A 125 -5.52 -0.64 -2.60
C SER A 125 -5.43 -2.00 -1.92
N ASP A 126 -4.38 -2.75 -2.24
CA ASP A 126 -4.05 -4.03 -1.58
C ASP A 126 -3.00 -3.83 -0.45
N GLY A 127 -2.68 -2.57 -0.11
CA GLY A 127 -1.83 -2.20 1.02
C GLY A 127 -0.69 -1.25 0.65
N MET A 128 0.28 -1.15 1.56
CA MET A 128 1.50 -0.37 1.38
C MET A 128 2.72 -1.21 1.71
N TRP A 129 3.74 -1.13 0.87
CA TRP A 129 5.02 -1.79 1.11
C TRP A 129 5.97 -0.89 1.92
N GLY A 130 7.11 -1.44 2.37
CA GLY A 130 8.11 -0.73 3.18
C GLY A 130 8.72 0.53 2.53
N ASN A 131 8.49 0.73 1.23
CA ASN A 131 8.87 1.93 0.48
C ASN A 131 7.77 3.02 0.47
N PHE A 132 6.69 2.85 1.24
CA PHE A 132 5.52 3.74 1.30
C PHE A 132 4.79 3.92 -0.05
N ALA A 133 5.02 3.05 -1.02
CA ALA A 133 4.20 3.00 -2.21
C ALA A 133 2.86 2.35 -1.87
N VAL A 134 1.77 3.00 -2.27
CA VAL A 134 0.43 2.42 -2.23
C VAL A 134 0.31 1.49 -3.42
N ASP A 135 0.05 0.22 -3.16
CA ASP A 135 -0.24 -0.74 -4.22
C ASP A 135 -1.67 -0.53 -4.70
N LEU A 136 -1.86 -0.40 -6.00
CA LEU A 136 -3.11 0.04 -6.61
C LEU A 136 -3.51 -0.90 -7.72
N ASP A 137 -4.73 -1.42 -7.59
CA ASP A 137 -5.36 -2.28 -8.56
C ASP A 137 -6.71 -1.72 -9.00
N TRP A 138 -7.23 -2.21 -10.11
CA TRP A 138 -8.61 -1.94 -10.47
C TRP A 138 -9.55 -2.55 -9.43
N ARG A 139 -10.61 -1.81 -9.09
CA ARG A 139 -11.58 -2.17 -8.05
C ARG A 139 -12.20 -3.56 -8.23
N TRP A 140 -12.28 -4.03 -9.47
CA TRP A 140 -12.88 -5.31 -9.87
C TRP A 140 -11.88 -6.45 -10.03
N THR A 141 -10.58 -6.19 -9.79
CA THR A 141 -9.55 -7.22 -9.79
C THR A 141 -9.62 -8.04 -8.50
N HIS A 142 -9.62 -9.37 -8.63
CA HIS A 142 -9.49 -10.26 -7.47
C HIS A 142 -8.15 -10.04 -6.77
N SER A 143 -8.19 -9.80 -5.46
CA SER A 143 -6.96 -9.61 -4.68
C SER A 143 -6.19 -10.94 -4.59
N PRO A 144 -4.87 -10.89 -4.33
CA PRO A 144 -4.11 -12.09 -3.98
C PRO A 144 -4.70 -12.82 -2.77
N GLU A 145 -5.26 -12.10 -1.80
CA GLU A 145 -5.94 -12.66 -0.64
C GLU A 145 -7.19 -13.46 -1.04
N ASP A 146 -8.04 -12.93 -1.94
CA ASP A 146 -9.23 -13.62 -2.44
C ASP A 146 -8.87 -14.98 -3.05
N GLN A 147 -7.75 -15.03 -3.78
CA GLN A 147 -7.26 -16.26 -4.41
C GLN A 147 -6.72 -17.27 -3.40
N ILE A 148 -6.21 -16.81 -2.25
CA ILE A 148 -5.75 -17.67 -1.16
C ILE A 148 -6.97 -18.23 -0.42
N LEU A 149 -7.93 -17.38 -0.08
CA LEU A 149 -9.18 -17.79 0.58
C LEU A 149 -9.97 -18.77 -0.28
N ALA A 150 -10.04 -18.55 -1.59
CA ALA A 150 -10.67 -19.48 -2.53
C ALA A 150 -9.97 -20.86 -2.56
N ARG A 151 -8.64 -20.90 -2.42
CA ARG A 151 -7.87 -22.15 -2.34
C ARG A 151 -8.06 -22.89 -1.02
N GLN A 152 -8.21 -22.18 0.10
CA GLN A 152 -8.44 -22.79 1.41
C GLN A 152 -9.77 -23.55 1.49
N ASN A 153 -10.78 -23.13 0.74
CA ASN A 153 -12.07 -23.82 0.67
C ASN A 153 -12.01 -25.15 -0.12
N GLN A 154 -10.86 -25.51 -0.69
CA GLN A 154 -10.66 -26.81 -1.34
C GLN A 154 -10.28 -27.87 -0.29
N PRO A 155 -10.72 -29.13 -0.46
CA PRO A 155 -10.38 -30.20 0.47
C PRO A 155 -8.84 -30.31 0.61
N PRO A 156 -8.33 -30.53 1.84
CA PRO A 156 -6.89 -30.57 2.09
C PRO A 156 -6.24 -31.60 1.18
N ALA A 157 -5.20 -31.18 0.46
CA ALA A 157 -4.44 -32.07 -0.41
C ALA A 157 -3.97 -33.29 0.39
N ALA A 158 -4.09 -34.48 -0.20
CA ALA A 158 -3.84 -35.77 0.47
C ALA A 158 -2.41 -35.94 1.03
N ASN A 159 -1.48 -35.04 0.70
CA ASN A 159 -0.10 -35.06 1.19
C ASN A 159 0.11 -34.08 2.35
N ARG A 160 -0.24 -34.51 3.57
CA ARG A 160 0.18 -33.83 4.80
C ARG A 160 1.68 -34.02 4.99
N VAL A 161 2.41 -32.93 5.25
CA VAL A 161 3.81 -33.03 5.67
C VAL A 161 3.84 -33.47 7.12
N VAL A 162 4.49 -34.60 7.39
CA VAL A 162 4.67 -35.14 8.74
C VAL A 162 6.17 -35.31 8.95
N PHE A 163 6.70 -34.62 9.95
CA PHE A 163 8.05 -34.84 10.45
C PHE A 163 8.02 -35.79 11.65
N ASP A 164 9.14 -36.48 11.90
CA ASP A 164 9.24 -37.33 13.09
C ASP A 164 9.15 -36.47 14.36
N ARG A 165 8.51 -37.01 15.39
CA ARG A 165 8.33 -36.29 16.66
C ARG A 165 9.67 -35.99 17.33
N SER A 166 10.63 -36.91 17.26
CA SER A 166 11.95 -36.74 17.86
C SER A 166 12.73 -35.60 17.20
N ASP A 167 12.65 -35.46 15.88
CA ASP A 167 13.22 -34.33 15.13
C ASP A 167 12.58 -33.01 15.56
N ILE A 168 11.24 -32.96 15.67
CA ILE A 168 10.51 -31.75 16.11
C ILE A 168 10.96 -31.34 17.51
N GLU A 169 11.01 -32.29 18.46
CA GLU A 169 11.45 -32.02 19.83
C GLU A 169 12.89 -31.49 19.86
N GLN A 170 13.79 -32.05 19.07
CA GLN A 170 15.17 -31.57 18.95
C GLN A 170 15.24 -30.13 18.40
N TRP A 171 14.50 -29.83 17.33
CA TRP A 171 14.48 -28.50 16.71
C TRP A 171 13.91 -27.43 17.65
N LEU A 172 12.83 -27.76 18.37
CA LEU A 172 12.20 -26.84 19.32
C LEU A 172 13.07 -26.56 20.55
N MET A 173 13.93 -27.50 20.95
CA MET A 173 14.85 -27.31 22.08
C MET A 173 15.99 -26.33 21.76
N ASN A 174 16.42 -26.25 20.50
CA ASN A 174 17.52 -25.38 20.06
C ASN A 174 17.17 -24.65 18.75
N PRO A 175 16.17 -23.75 18.76
CA PRO A 175 15.73 -23.05 17.56
C PRO A 175 16.79 -22.07 17.04
N GLU A 176 16.96 -22.05 15.72
CA GLU A 176 17.92 -21.18 15.04
C GLU A 176 17.46 -19.72 15.05
N TRP A 177 16.14 -19.48 15.00
CA TRP A 177 15.56 -18.14 15.01
C TRP A 177 14.31 -18.09 15.90
N PRO A 178 14.46 -18.00 17.23
CA PRO A 178 13.36 -18.23 18.19
C PRO A 178 12.27 -17.15 18.26
N GLY A 179 12.42 -16.01 17.56
CA GLY A 179 11.48 -14.90 17.72
C GLY A 179 11.65 -13.80 16.69
N PHE A 180 10.70 -12.85 16.68
CA PHE A 180 10.78 -11.63 15.88
C PHE A 180 12.15 -10.95 16.04
N ARG A 181 12.87 -10.76 14.93
CA ARG A 181 14.24 -10.21 14.89
C ARG A 181 15.33 -11.08 15.54
N GLY A 182 15.06 -12.38 15.75
CA GLY A 182 16.04 -13.36 16.25
C GLY A 182 16.19 -13.35 17.77
N ALA A 183 17.12 -14.17 18.27
CA ALA A 183 17.33 -14.38 19.70
C ALA A 183 17.70 -13.10 20.47
N ASP A 184 18.47 -12.20 19.85
CA ASP A 184 18.90 -10.92 20.43
C ASP A 184 18.04 -9.73 19.98
N ARG A 185 16.97 -9.98 19.22
CA ARG A 185 16.07 -8.97 18.65
C ARG A 185 16.77 -7.96 17.73
N ALA A 186 17.96 -8.26 17.21
CA ALA A 186 18.75 -7.34 16.40
C ALA A 186 18.53 -7.49 14.87
N SER A 187 17.77 -8.48 14.41
CA SER A 187 17.59 -8.84 12.99
C SER A 187 18.90 -9.22 12.29
N ARG A 188 19.79 -9.94 12.97
CA ARG A 188 21.10 -10.33 12.42
C ARG A 188 21.26 -11.83 12.44
N GLN A 189 21.46 -12.41 11.26
CA GLN A 189 21.88 -13.81 11.13
C GLN A 189 23.38 -13.93 11.45
N ARG A 190 23.77 -15.00 12.15
CA ARG A 190 25.17 -15.28 12.55
C ARG A 190 25.80 -16.45 11.79
N GLY A 191 25.11 -16.95 10.77
CA GLY A 191 25.54 -18.03 9.90
C GLY A 191 26.46 -17.53 8.77
N PRO A 192 26.55 -18.27 7.65
CA PRO A 192 27.46 -17.94 6.57
C PRO A 192 27.14 -16.59 5.93
N VAL A 193 28.17 -15.94 5.39
CA VAL A 193 28.00 -14.73 4.59
C VAL A 193 27.30 -15.11 3.29
N LEU A 194 26.13 -14.52 3.05
CA LEU A 194 25.39 -14.70 1.82
C LEU A 194 26.01 -13.83 0.72
N ALA A 195 25.97 -14.30 -0.53
CA ALA A 195 26.37 -13.48 -1.67
C ALA A 195 25.52 -12.19 -1.69
N ALA A 196 26.18 -11.04 -1.80
CA ALA A 196 25.51 -9.74 -1.81
C ALA A 196 25.11 -9.31 -3.22
N ASP A 197 25.80 -9.80 -4.25
CA ASP A 197 25.51 -9.48 -5.64
C ASP A 197 24.49 -10.46 -6.22
N TRP A 198 23.21 -10.16 -5.98
CA TRP A 198 22.09 -10.93 -6.51
C TRP A 198 21.81 -10.66 -7.99
N ALA A 199 22.45 -9.64 -8.59
CA ALA A 199 22.35 -9.39 -10.03
C ALA A 199 23.22 -10.37 -10.81
N ALA A 200 24.45 -10.61 -10.35
CA ALA A 200 25.34 -11.60 -10.95
C ALA A 200 25.02 -13.03 -10.49
N ASN A 201 24.64 -13.22 -9.22
CA ASN A 201 24.42 -14.52 -8.60
C ASN A 201 23.08 -14.57 -7.84
N PRO A 202 21.94 -14.61 -8.55
CA PRO A 202 20.64 -14.67 -7.91
C PRO A 202 20.48 -15.99 -7.14
N PRO A 203 19.87 -15.98 -5.93
CA PRO A 203 19.55 -17.21 -5.23
C PRO A 203 18.52 -18.04 -6.01
N GLU A 204 18.64 -19.37 -5.92
CA GLU A 204 17.67 -20.29 -6.50
C GLU A 204 16.35 -20.27 -5.71
N LEU A 205 15.23 -20.10 -6.41
CA LEU A 205 13.91 -20.17 -5.80
C LEU A 205 13.51 -21.63 -5.55
N ILE A 206 13.47 -22.04 -4.28
CA ILE A 206 13.07 -23.41 -3.90
C ILE A 206 11.55 -23.57 -3.97
N TRP A 207 10.78 -22.62 -3.40
CA TRP A 207 9.33 -22.62 -3.45
C TRP A 207 8.76 -21.21 -3.27
N LYS A 208 7.53 -21.02 -3.75
CA LYS A 208 6.74 -19.80 -3.55
C LYS A 208 5.27 -20.18 -3.36
N ILE A 209 4.69 -19.73 -2.26
CA ILE A 209 3.29 -19.95 -1.92
C ILE A 209 2.59 -18.60 -1.74
N GLY A 210 1.26 -18.60 -1.80
CA GLY A 210 0.48 -17.47 -1.32
C GLY A 210 0.40 -17.53 0.21
N VAL A 211 0.59 -16.39 0.85
CA VAL A 211 0.40 -16.18 2.29
C VAL A 211 -0.53 -15.00 2.49
N GLY A 212 -1.31 -15.02 3.57
CA GLY A 212 -2.21 -13.92 3.90
C GLY A 212 -1.46 -12.62 4.23
N PRO A 213 -2.14 -11.46 4.29
CA PRO A 213 -1.53 -10.22 4.73
C PRO A 213 -0.89 -10.37 6.12
N GLY A 214 0.30 -9.79 6.32
CA GLY A 214 0.97 -9.89 7.62
C GLY A 214 2.23 -9.02 7.68
N TRP A 215 2.49 -8.46 8.85
CA TRP A 215 3.70 -7.66 9.13
C TRP A 215 4.74 -8.46 9.92
N SER A 216 4.44 -9.72 10.20
CA SER A 216 5.29 -10.59 11.00
C SER A 216 6.46 -11.13 10.20
N SER A 217 7.58 -11.28 10.89
CA SER A 217 8.71 -12.07 10.39
C SER A 217 8.49 -13.54 10.73
N PHE A 218 9.37 -14.40 10.22
CA PHE A 218 9.37 -15.81 10.57
C PHE A 218 10.10 -16.08 11.90
N VAL A 219 9.67 -17.15 12.56
CA VAL A 219 10.38 -17.89 13.61
C VAL A 219 10.76 -19.25 13.03
N VAL A 220 11.98 -19.70 13.30
CA VAL A 220 12.55 -20.91 12.69
C VAL A 220 13.05 -21.85 13.78
N ALA A 221 12.62 -23.10 13.69
CA ALA A 221 13.13 -24.23 14.47
C ALA A 221 13.30 -25.43 13.53
N GLY A 222 14.52 -25.71 13.09
CA GLY A 222 14.85 -26.72 12.09
C GLY A 222 14.06 -26.52 10.80
N LYS A 223 13.17 -27.47 10.47
CA LYS A 223 12.33 -27.42 9.26
C LYS A 223 10.95 -26.80 9.48
N LEU A 224 10.71 -26.19 10.63
CA LEU A 224 9.44 -25.55 10.99
C LEU A 224 9.58 -24.03 10.85
N LEU A 225 8.75 -23.44 9.98
CA LEU A 225 8.65 -22.00 9.79
C LEU A 225 7.34 -21.50 10.38
N PHE A 226 7.39 -20.72 11.45
CA PHE A 226 6.22 -20.14 12.08
C PHE A 226 6.09 -18.67 11.70
N THR A 227 4.89 -18.24 11.36
CA THR A 227 4.59 -16.82 11.10
C THR A 227 3.15 -16.49 11.51
N GLN A 228 2.82 -15.21 11.45
CA GLN A 228 1.46 -14.72 11.56
C GLN A 228 1.01 -14.13 10.23
N GLU A 229 -0.22 -14.43 9.86
CA GLU A 229 -0.89 -13.90 8.68
C GLU A 229 -2.39 -13.74 8.97
N GLN A 230 -3.05 -12.88 8.22
CA GLN A 230 -4.49 -12.71 8.24
C GLN A 230 -5.14 -13.56 7.15
N ARG A 231 -6.26 -14.20 7.47
CA ARG A 231 -7.08 -14.96 6.52
C ARG A 231 -8.51 -14.43 6.62
N GLY A 232 -8.84 -13.41 5.82
CA GLY A 232 -10.10 -12.69 5.96
C GLY A 232 -10.17 -12.00 7.32
N SER A 233 -11.17 -12.32 8.14
CA SER A 233 -11.32 -11.77 9.50
C SER A 233 -10.44 -12.45 10.55
N MET A 234 -9.75 -13.53 10.21
CA MET A 234 -9.03 -14.35 11.17
C MET A 234 -7.55 -13.97 11.25
N GLU A 235 -7.08 -13.65 12.46
CA GLU A 235 -5.65 -13.61 12.78
C GLU A 235 -5.15 -15.05 12.97
N SER A 236 -4.16 -15.45 12.16
CA SER A 236 -3.69 -16.83 12.09
C SER A 236 -2.23 -16.94 12.47
N VAL A 237 -1.90 -17.89 13.36
CA VAL A 237 -0.55 -18.42 13.50
C VAL A 237 -0.45 -19.66 12.64
N VAL A 238 0.53 -19.69 11.74
CA VAL A 238 0.69 -20.76 10.76
C VAL A 238 2.10 -21.33 10.84
N CYS A 239 2.19 -22.65 10.73
CA CYS A 239 3.45 -23.37 10.59
C CYS A 239 3.57 -23.96 9.18
N TYR A 240 4.62 -23.61 8.47
CA TYR A 240 4.97 -24.12 7.15
C TYR A 240 6.21 -25.02 7.23
N ALA A 241 6.27 -26.04 6.37
CA ALA A 241 7.44 -26.86 6.18
C ALA A 241 8.50 -26.11 5.35
N ALA A 242 9.71 -25.97 5.88
CA ALA A 242 10.78 -25.18 5.25
C ALA A 242 11.24 -25.71 3.89
N ASP A 243 11.05 -27.00 3.62
CA ASP A 243 11.48 -27.67 2.38
C ASP A 243 10.51 -27.46 1.20
N SER A 244 9.26 -27.10 1.48
CA SER A 244 8.18 -27.14 0.49
C SER A 244 7.19 -25.99 0.58
N GLY A 245 7.21 -25.21 1.66
CA GLY A 245 6.22 -24.18 1.96
C GLY A 245 4.83 -24.74 2.27
N ARG A 246 4.65 -26.06 2.40
CA ARG A 246 3.33 -26.62 2.71
C ARG A 246 2.96 -26.35 4.16
N GLU A 247 1.70 -25.99 4.39
CA GLU A 247 1.15 -25.82 5.73
C GLU A 247 1.17 -27.15 6.49
N ILE A 248 1.71 -27.12 7.71
CA ILE A 248 1.72 -28.24 8.66
C ILE A 248 0.52 -28.11 9.60
N TRP A 249 0.32 -26.92 10.16
CA TRP A 249 -0.81 -26.59 11.01
C TRP A 249 -1.10 -25.09 11.02
N THR A 250 -2.32 -24.74 11.41
CA THR A 250 -2.76 -23.36 11.65
C THR A 250 -3.59 -23.29 12.95
N GLN A 251 -3.51 -22.15 13.64
CA GLN A 251 -4.39 -21.76 14.74
C GLN A 251 -4.89 -20.35 14.47
N GLN A 252 -6.18 -20.11 14.71
CA GLN A 252 -6.86 -18.88 14.27
C GLN A 252 -7.70 -18.28 15.39
N ILE A 253 -7.76 -16.96 15.44
CA ILE A 253 -8.62 -16.18 16.34
C ILE A 253 -9.29 -15.04 15.55
N GLU A 254 -10.49 -14.63 15.98
CA GLU A 254 -11.27 -13.51 15.41
C GLU A 254 -11.17 -12.27 16.31
#